data_AF-A0A1H6YCE2-F1
#
_entry.id   AF-A0A1H6YCE2-F1
#
_cell.length_a   1.000
_cell.length_b   1.000
_cell.length_c   1.000
_cell.angle_alpha   90.00
_cell.angle_beta   90.00
_cell.angle_gamma   90.00
#
_symmetry.space_group_name_H-M   'P 1'
#
loop_
_entity.id
_entity.type
_entity.pdbx_description
1 polymer ?
#
loop_
_entity_poly.entity_id
_entity_poly.type
_entity_poly.pdbx_seq_one_letter_code
_entity_poly.pdbx_strand_id
1 'polypeptide(L)'
;MHGMDAVFKKLNFKSQENVLVVAAPESFRAPMEAMEAHTRVYEQPEEGEKIEFALIFGKTKADMETHARAVLPHLENDAVFWIAYPKKSSKNYRADYDRDNGWELLGEWRMEPVRQVAIDQDWSALRFRKVETIPKLTRKFGLLTEKPKS
;
A
#
# COMPACT_ATOMS: atom_id res chain seq x y z
N MET A 1 4.19 -22.50 12.77
CA MET A 1 3.81 -21.08 12.67
C MET A 1 4.67 -20.30 11.63
N HIS A 2 5.05 -20.88 10.49
CA HIS A 2 6.05 -20.29 9.58
C HIS A 2 5.50 -19.31 8.50
N GLY A 3 4.22 -18.97 8.53
CA GLY A 3 3.59 -18.12 7.50
C GLY A 3 3.59 -16.61 7.81
N MET A 4 3.59 -16.25 9.09
CA MET A 4 3.34 -14.88 9.56
C MET A 4 4.52 -13.94 9.25
N ASP A 5 5.75 -14.41 9.50
CA ASP A 5 6.99 -13.68 9.21
C ASP A 5 7.19 -13.40 7.71
N ALA A 6 6.64 -14.28 6.85
CA ALA A 6 6.83 -14.17 5.41
C ALA A 6 6.07 -12.98 4.82
N VAL A 7 4.86 -12.67 5.31
CA VAL A 7 4.08 -11.52 4.86
C VAL A 7 4.73 -10.22 5.33
N PHE A 8 5.18 -10.15 6.58
CA PHE A 8 5.87 -8.96 7.12
C PHE A 8 7.13 -8.63 6.33
N LYS A 9 7.95 -9.65 6.05
CA LYS A 9 9.16 -9.50 5.24
C LYS A 9 8.86 -9.02 3.82
N LYS A 10 7.77 -9.51 3.20
CA LYS A 10 7.33 -9.04 1.87
C LYS A 10 6.90 -7.58 1.90
N LEU A 11 6.11 -7.20 2.90
CA LEU A 11 5.56 -5.85 3.08
C LEU A 11 6.56 -4.86 3.67
N ASN A 12 7.81 -5.25 3.94
CA ASN A 12 8.80 -4.37 4.57
C ASN A 12 8.35 -3.84 5.95
N PHE A 13 7.51 -4.59 6.66
CA PHE A 13 7.20 -4.31 8.06
C PHE A 13 8.43 -4.63 8.91
N LYS A 14 8.85 -3.68 9.73
CA LYS A 14 10.04 -3.75 10.58
C LYS A 14 9.77 -3.20 11.99
N SER A 15 8.52 -3.28 12.44
CA SER A 15 8.07 -2.71 13.72
C SER A 15 8.21 -1.19 13.79
N GLN A 16 7.81 -0.50 12.72
CA GLN A 16 7.63 0.95 12.72
C GLN A 16 6.66 1.38 13.83
N GLU A 17 6.85 2.57 14.40
CA GLU A 17 6.08 3.01 15.58
C GLU A 17 4.62 3.33 15.25
N ASN A 18 4.37 4.01 14.13
CA ASN A 18 3.03 4.39 13.69
C ASN A 18 2.65 3.64 12.41
N VAL A 19 1.82 2.61 12.59
CA VAL A 19 1.41 1.69 11.53
C VAL A 19 -0.07 1.86 11.26
N LEU A 20 -0.41 2.23 10.03
CA LEU A 20 -1.77 2.42 9.59
C LEU A 20 -2.18 1.29 8.63
N VAL A 21 -3.25 0.56 8.94
CA VAL A 21 -3.79 -0.47 8.07
C VAL A 21 -5.29 -0.21 7.84
N VAL A 22 -5.64 0.22 6.63
CA VAL A 22 -6.98 0.72 6.31
C VAL A 22 -7.79 -0.30 5.50
N ALA A 23 -9.04 -0.51 5.91
CA ALA A 23 -10.03 -1.34 5.22
C ALA A 23 -9.59 -2.80 4.98
N ALA A 24 -8.80 -3.36 5.91
CA ALA A 24 -8.30 -4.72 5.81
C ALA A 24 -9.42 -5.76 5.66
N PRO A 25 -9.29 -6.74 4.76
CA PRO A 25 -10.23 -7.85 4.66
C PRO A 25 -10.05 -8.78 5.87
N GLU A 26 -11.07 -9.61 6.14
CA GLU A 26 -11.03 -10.60 7.21
C GLU A 26 -9.82 -11.56 7.08
N SER A 27 -9.41 -11.89 5.84
CA SER A 27 -8.23 -12.72 5.58
C SER A 27 -6.92 -12.12 6.08
N PHE A 28 -6.89 -10.80 6.37
CA PHE A 28 -5.73 -10.09 6.87
C PHE A 28 -5.77 -9.83 8.39
N ARG A 29 -6.80 -10.30 9.10
CA ARG A 29 -6.92 -10.14 10.56
C ARG A 29 -5.74 -10.74 11.32
N ALA A 30 -5.39 -12.00 11.05
CA ALA A 30 -4.27 -12.65 11.75
C ALA A 30 -2.91 -11.95 11.54
N PRO A 31 -2.54 -11.51 10.31
CA PRO A 31 -1.39 -10.63 10.12
C PRO A 31 -1.47 -9.31 10.90
N MET A 32 -2.65 -8.70 11.01
CA MET A 32 -2.85 -7.44 11.74
C MET A 32 -2.67 -7.62 13.26
N GLU A 33 -3.29 -8.63 13.86
CA GLU A 33 -3.11 -8.99 15.29
C GLU A 33 -1.62 -9.26 15.62
N ALA A 34 -0.89 -9.83 14.67
CA ALA A 34 0.53 -10.05 14.81
C ALA A 34 1.37 -8.76 14.72
N MET A 35 0.94 -7.76 13.95
CA MET A 35 1.58 -6.44 13.94
C MET A 35 1.32 -5.73 15.27
N GLU A 36 0.11 -5.84 15.82
CA GLU A 36 -0.29 -5.26 17.11
C GLU A 36 0.54 -5.78 18.28
N ALA A 37 1.07 -7.01 18.19
CA ALA A 37 2.01 -7.55 19.18
C ALA A 37 3.38 -6.83 19.20
N HIS A 38 3.69 -6.03 18.17
CA HIS A 38 4.98 -5.34 18.03
C HIS A 38 4.87 -3.83 18.12
N THR A 39 3.72 -3.25 17.76
CA THR A 39 3.54 -1.80 17.62
C THR A 39 2.06 -1.44 17.60
N ARG A 40 1.72 -0.16 17.73
CA ARG A 40 0.34 0.30 17.64
C ARG A 40 -0.10 0.30 16.17
N VAL A 41 -1.19 -0.43 15.89
CA VAL A 41 -1.84 -0.43 14.58
C VAL A 41 -3.10 0.42 14.66
N TYR A 42 -3.21 1.36 13.73
CA TYR A 42 -4.37 2.22 13.55
C TYR A 42 -5.13 1.77 12.31
N GLU A 43 -6.44 1.97 12.29
CA GLU A 43 -7.27 1.73 11.10
C GLU A 43 -7.69 3.03 10.40
N GLN A 44 -7.49 4.17 11.06
CA GLN A 44 -7.78 5.51 10.56
C GLN A 44 -6.65 6.45 10.97
N PRO A 45 -6.24 7.39 10.09
CA PRO A 45 -5.23 8.37 10.46
C PRO A 45 -5.80 9.36 11.49
N GLU A 46 -5.04 9.65 12.55
CA GLU A 46 -5.38 10.73 13.49
C GLU A 46 -4.65 12.04 13.10
N GLU A 47 -5.23 13.18 13.47
CA GLU A 47 -4.64 14.49 13.18
C GLU A 47 -3.30 14.67 13.93
N GLY A 48 -2.26 15.08 13.21
CA GLY A 48 -0.91 15.25 13.77
C GLY A 48 -0.07 13.97 13.82
N GLU A 49 -0.61 12.81 13.44
CA GLU A 49 0.18 11.58 13.37
C GLU A 49 1.11 11.54 12.16
N LYS A 50 2.29 11.00 12.42
CA LYS A 50 3.37 10.79 11.45
C LYS A 50 3.45 9.31 11.14
N ILE A 51 2.90 8.92 10.00
CA ILE A 51 2.75 7.51 9.63
C ILE A 51 4.01 7.03 8.91
N GLU A 52 4.69 6.05 9.51
CA GLU A 52 5.92 5.44 8.99
C GLU A 52 5.65 4.20 8.13
N PHE A 53 4.52 3.53 8.37
CA PHE A 53 4.06 2.39 7.59
C PHE A 53 2.56 2.53 7.34
N ALA A 54 2.15 2.40 6.08
CA ALA A 54 0.75 2.38 5.72
C ALA A 54 0.45 1.25 4.73
N LEU A 55 -0.63 0.51 4.97
CA LEU A 55 -1.19 -0.49 4.06
C LEU A 55 -2.68 -0.23 3.91
N ILE A 56 -3.12 0.19 2.73
CA ILE A 56 -4.55 0.36 2.44
C ILE A 56 -5.05 -0.77 1.55
N PHE A 57 -6.27 -1.23 1.76
CA PHE A 57 -6.94 -2.20 0.88
C PHE A 57 -8.02 -1.51 0.07
N GLY A 58 -7.86 -1.48 -1.26
CA GLY A 58 -8.85 -0.92 -2.18
C GLY A 58 -9.52 -2.04 -2.97
N LYS A 59 -10.82 -2.29 -2.75
CA LYS A 59 -11.58 -3.28 -3.54
C LYS A 59 -11.90 -2.75 -4.94
N THR A 60 -12.23 -1.46 -5.01
CA THR A 60 -12.44 -0.70 -6.25
C THR A 60 -11.45 0.46 -6.32
N LYS A 61 -11.29 1.05 -7.51
CA LYS A 61 -10.49 2.26 -7.72
C LYS A 61 -11.01 3.41 -6.85
N ALA A 62 -12.33 3.56 -6.76
CA ALA A 62 -12.95 4.61 -5.96
C ALA A 62 -12.63 4.46 -4.47
N ASP A 63 -12.72 3.24 -3.92
CA ASP A 63 -12.35 2.96 -2.52
C ASP A 63 -10.85 3.23 -2.30
N MET A 64 -10.02 2.72 -3.21
CA MET A 64 -8.57 2.92 -3.17
C MET A 64 -8.22 4.40 -3.11
N GLU A 65 -8.79 5.21 -4.01
CA GLU A 65 -8.52 6.63 -4.06
C GLU A 65 -9.01 7.36 -2.80
N THR A 66 -10.16 6.96 -2.27
CA THR A 66 -10.72 7.52 -1.03
C THR A 66 -9.79 7.28 0.15
N HIS A 67 -9.33 6.04 0.32
CA HIS A 67 -8.37 5.69 1.36
C HIS A 67 -7.01 6.36 1.15
N ALA A 68 -6.51 6.40 -0.10
CA ALA A 68 -5.24 7.05 -0.41
C ALA A 68 -5.27 8.55 -0.07
N ARG A 69 -6.34 9.28 -0.43
CA ARG A 69 -6.48 10.72 -0.10
C ARG A 69 -6.50 10.98 1.41
N ALA A 70 -7.06 10.07 2.20
CA ALA A 70 -7.03 10.17 3.65
C ALA A 70 -5.64 9.90 4.25
N VAL A 71 -4.87 8.98 3.66
CA VAL A 71 -3.57 8.54 4.22
C VAL A 71 -2.40 9.41 3.78
N LEU A 72 -2.34 9.79 2.51
CA LEU A 72 -1.19 10.48 1.89
C LEU A 72 -0.70 11.73 2.65
N PRO A 73 -1.58 12.61 3.21
CA PRO A 73 -1.14 13.77 3.98
C PRO A 73 -0.33 13.44 5.25
N HIS A 74 -0.52 12.25 5.82
CA HIS A 74 0.08 11.83 7.10
C HIS A 74 1.37 11.03 6.92
N LEU A 75 1.73 10.68 5.68
CA LEU A 75 2.91 9.87 5.42
C LEU A 75 4.19 10.66 5.62
N GLU A 76 5.06 10.12 6.46
CA GLU A 76 6.46 10.53 6.53
C GLU A 76 7.15 10.38 5.17
N ASN A 77 8.25 11.11 4.97
CA ASN A 77 8.88 11.19 3.65
C ASN A 77 9.37 9.83 3.13
N ASP A 78 9.96 9.01 3.99
CA ASP A 78 10.48 7.69 3.66
C ASP A 78 9.55 6.53 4.09
N ALA A 79 8.28 6.85 4.39
CA ALA A 79 7.29 5.89 4.83
C ALA A 79 7.17 4.66 3.91
N VAL A 80 6.91 3.51 4.52
CA VAL A 80 6.61 2.26 3.83
C VAL A 80 5.13 2.26 3.46
N PHE A 81 4.79 2.80 2.28
CA PHE A 81 3.41 2.88 1.82
C PHE A 81 3.07 1.81 0.78
N TRP A 82 2.03 1.04 1.07
CA TRP A 82 1.48 -0.02 0.23
C TRP A 82 0.00 0.18 -0.05
N ILE A 83 -0.40 -0.17 -1.26
CA ILE A 83 -1.81 -0.29 -1.65
C ILE A 83 -2.06 -1.73 -2.10
N ALA A 84 -2.91 -2.43 -1.37
CA ALA A 84 -3.41 -3.75 -1.69
C ALA A 84 -4.65 -3.67 -2.58
N TYR A 85 -4.67 -4.51 -3.62
CA TYR A 85 -5.73 -4.60 -4.61
C TYR A 85 -6.06 -6.07 -4.92
N PRO A 86 -7.32 -6.40 -5.25
CA PRO A 86 -7.69 -7.73 -5.66
C PRO A 86 -6.92 -8.18 -6.90
N LYS A 87 -6.44 -9.41 -6.88
CA LYS A 87 -5.86 -10.03 -8.07
C LYS A 87 -6.96 -10.31 -9.08
N LYS A 88 -6.63 -10.18 -10.38
CA LYS A 88 -7.49 -10.63 -11.49
C LYS A 88 -7.89 -12.11 -11.37
N SER A 89 -7.04 -12.93 -10.74
CA SER A 89 -7.28 -14.35 -10.52
C SER A 89 -8.12 -14.66 -9.28
N SER A 90 -8.48 -13.65 -8.47
CA SER A 90 -9.31 -13.87 -7.28
C SER A 90 -10.68 -14.42 -7.68
N LYS A 91 -11.16 -15.39 -6.90
CA LYS A 91 -12.53 -15.90 -7.02
C LYS A 91 -13.51 -15.15 -6.11
N ASN A 92 -13.00 -14.42 -5.13
CA ASN A 92 -13.76 -13.77 -4.06
C ASN A 92 -14.01 -12.28 -4.36
N TYR A 93 -13.16 -11.65 -5.17
CA TYR A 93 -13.17 -10.22 -5.41
C TYR A 93 -13.09 -9.90 -6.90
N ARG A 94 -13.74 -8.80 -7.29
CA ARG A 94 -13.60 -8.19 -8.63
C ARG A 94 -13.22 -6.73 -8.44
N ALA A 95 -12.18 -6.30 -9.14
CA ALA A 95 -11.71 -4.92 -9.15
C ALA A 95 -11.85 -4.35 -10.57
N ASP A 96 -12.10 -3.05 -10.63
CA ASP A 96 -12.14 -2.20 -11.82
C ASP A 96 -10.77 -1.59 -12.17
N TYR A 97 -9.72 -1.98 -11.43
CA TYR A 97 -8.34 -1.58 -11.63
C TYR A 97 -7.38 -2.75 -11.35
N ASP A 98 -6.10 -2.58 -11.67
CA ASP A 98 -5.13 -3.66 -11.55
C ASP A 98 -3.71 -3.17 -11.29
N ARG A 99 -2.75 -4.08 -11.40
CA ARG A 99 -1.33 -3.82 -11.14
C ARG A 99 -0.73 -2.70 -11.99
N ASP A 100 -1.27 -2.45 -13.18
CA ASP A 100 -0.71 -1.57 -14.20
C ASP A 100 -1.59 -0.32 -14.42
N ASN A 101 -2.87 -0.34 -14.01
CA ASN A 101 -3.85 0.72 -14.30
C ASN A 101 -4.58 1.21 -13.04
N GLY A 102 -4.98 2.49 -13.03
CA GLY A 102 -5.81 3.09 -11.97
C GLY A 102 -5.05 3.81 -10.86
N TRP A 103 -3.77 4.13 -11.09
CA TRP A 103 -2.87 4.73 -10.09
C TRP A 103 -2.64 6.23 -10.30
N GLU A 104 -3.41 6.89 -11.17
CA GLU A 104 -3.15 8.27 -11.63
C GLU A 104 -3.09 9.27 -10.46
N LEU A 105 -3.97 9.10 -9.46
CA LEU A 105 -3.97 9.88 -8.22
C LEU A 105 -2.57 9.89 -7.56
N LEU A 106 -1.86 8.76 -7.55
CA LEU A 106 -0.57 8.66 -6.89
C LEU A 106 0.50 9.49 -7.63
N GLY A 107 0.37 9.64 -8.95
CA GLY A 107 1.20 10.55 -9.74
C GLY A 107 1.01 12.02 -9.34
N GLU A 108 -0.22 12.45 -9.04
CA GLU A 108 -0.52 13.81 -8.55
C GLU A 108 0.18 14.10 -7.21
N TRP A 109 0.35 13.06 -6.38
CA TRP A 109 1.08 13.10 -5.12
C TRP A 109 2.59 12.85 -5.26
N ARG A 110 3.11 12.86 -6.50
CA ARG A 110 4.52 12.61 -6.81
C ARG A 110 5.03 11.29 -6.24
N MET A 111 4.19 10.27 -6.29
CA MET A 111 4.52 8.91 -5.86
C MET A 111 4.76 8.02 -7.07
N GLU A 112 5.72 7.10 -6.95
CA GLU A 112 6.03 6.13 -7.98
C GLU A 112 5.96 4.70 -7.43
N PRO A 113 5.42 3.75 -8.21
CA PRO A 113 5.43 2.34 -7.83
C PRO A 113 6.85 1.77 -7.92
N VAL A 114 7.28 1.07 -6.87
CA VAL A 114 8.65 0.54 -6.76
C VAL A 114 8.73 -0.97 -6.57
N ARG A 115 7.65 -1.61 -6.08
CA ARG A 115 7.66 -3.05 -5.78
C ARG A 115 6.26 -3.61 -5.70
N GLN A 116 6.05 -4.80 -6.26
CA GLN A 116 4.81 -5.58 -6.08
C GLN A 116 5.09 -6.85 -5.27
N VAL A 117 4.16 -7.25 -4.42
CA VAL A 117 4.17 -8.53 -3.70
C VAL A 117 2.77 -9.17 -3.70
N ALA A 118 2.72 -10.49 -3.59
CA ALA A 118 1.48 -11.20 -3.27
C ALA A 118 1.34 -11.33 -1.75
N ILE A 119 0.22 -10.85 -1.20
CA ILE A 119 -0.15 -11.00 0.21
C ILE A 119 -0.61 -12.45 0.42
N ASP A 120 -1.69 -12.83 -0.25
CA ASP A 120 -2.30 -14.16 -0.19
C ASP A 120 -2.73 -14.61 -1.60
N GLN A 121 -3.75 -15.48 -1.74
CA GLN A 121 -4.26 -15.90 -3.04
C GLN A 121 -5.10 -14.83 -3.75
N ASP A 122 -5.77 -13.96 -2.99
CA ASP A 122 -6.73 -12.97 -3.48
C ASP A 122 -6.14 -11.57 -3.64
N TRP A 123 -5.11 -11.22 -2.87
CA TRP A 123 -4.58 -9.85 -2.79
C TRP A 123 -3.13 -9.75 -3.24
N SER A 124 -2.84 -8.74 -4.06
CA SER A 124 -1.49 -8.22 -4.28
C SER A 124 -1.36 -6.85 -3.64
N ALA A 125 -0.14 -6.43 -3.33
CA ALA A 125 0.15 -5.06 -2.91
C ALA A 125 1.23 -4.44 -3.79
N LEU A 126 1.06 -3.16 -4.10
CA LEU A 126 2.03 -2.33 -4.80
C LEU A 126 2.56 -1.26 -3.84
N ARG A 127 3.88 -1.17 -3.73
CA ARG A 127 4.58 -0.19 -2.89
C ARG A 127 4.80 1.07 -3.67
N PHE A 128 4.51 2.19 -3.05
CA PHE A 128 4.75 3.52 -3.58
C PHE A 128 5.78 4.26 -2.72
N ARG A 129 6.55 5.14 -3.36
CA ARG A 129 7.51 6.02 -2.69
C ARG A 129 7.45 7.42 -3.32
N LYS A 130 7.67 8.46 -2.50
CA LYS A 130 7.82 9.83 -2.98
C LYS A 130 9.03 9.91 -3.90
N VAL A 131 8.88 10.54 -5.06
CA VAL A 131 9.94 10.65 -6.09
C VAL A 131 11.26 11.15 -5.51
N GLU A 132 11.23 12.15 -4.64
CA GLU A 132 12.42 12.72 -3.98
C GLU A 132 13.22 11.74 -3.12
N THR A 133 12.60 10.64 -2.68
CA THR A 133 13.27 9.62 -1.85
C THR A 133 13.82 8.45 -2.66
N ILE A 134 13.60 8.42 -3.98
CA ILE A 134 14.00 7.32 -4.85
C ILE A 134 15.39 7.64 -5.43
N PRO A 135 16.46 6.92 -5.04
CA PRO A 135 17.81 7.23 -5.53
C PRO A 135 17.99 6.99 -7.03
N LYS A 136 17.23 6.02 -7.58
CA LYS A 136 17.24 5.69 -8.99
C LYS A 136 15.86 5.23 -9.43
N LEU A 137 15.19 6.03 -10.26
CA LEU A 137 13.92 5.68 -10.87
C LEU A 137 14.14 4.63 -11.96
N THR A 138 13.34 3.56 -11.93
CA THR A 138 13.37 2.49 -12.94
C THR A 138 12.00 2.36 -13.56
N ARG A 139 11.92 2.25 -14.90
CA ARG A 139 10.66 2.20 -15.66
C ARG A 139 9.92 0.85 -15.58
N LYS A 140 10.22 0.00 -14.60
CA LYS A 140 9.66 -1.37 -14.52
C LYS A 140 8.13 -1.39 -14.33
N PHE A 141 7.55 -0.33 -13.79
CA PHE A 141 6.12 -0.21 -13.47
C PHE A 141 5.43 0.91 -14.26
N GLY A 142 6.06 1.45 -15.31
CA GLY A 142 5.71 2.77 -15.83
C GLY A 142 6.10 3.89 -14.84
N LEU A 143 6.15 5.14 -15.31
CA LEU A 143 6.33 6.30 -14.44
C LEU A 143 5.03 7.09 -14.43
N LEU A 144 4.41 7.21 -13.26
CA LEU A 144 3.13 7.92 -13.10
C LEU A 144 3.30 9.43 -13.25
N THR A 145 4.50 9.95 -12.94
CA THR A 145 4.81 11.38 -13.00
C THR A 145 5.33 11.83 -14.37
N GLU A 146 5.63 10.92 -15.30
CA GLU A 146 5.96 11.29 -16.68
C GLU A 146 4.66 11.64 -17.42
N LYS A 147 4.52 12.90 -17.88
CA LYS A 147 3.42 13.27 -18.79
C LYS A 147 3.50 12.39 -20.05
N PRO A 148 2.37 11.87 -20.57
CA PRO A 148 2.39 11.19 -21.86
C PRO A 148 2.98 12.15 -22.89
N LYS A 149 4.00 11.69 -23.62
CA LYS A 149 4.56 12.47 -24.73
C LYS A 149 3.42 12.73 -25.71
N SER A 150 3.07 14.02 -25.88
CA SER A 150 2.20 14.48 -26.96
C SER A 150 2.85 14.23 -28.32
#